data_AF-A0A3P7KT65-F1
#
_entry.id   AF-A0A3P7KT65-F1
#
_cell.length_a   1.000
_cell.length_b   1.000
_cell.length_c   1.000
_cell.angle_alpha   90.00
_cell.angle_beta   90.00
_cell.angle_gamma   90.00
#
_symmetry.space_group_name_H-M   'P 1'
#
loop_
_entity.id
_entity.type
_entity.pdbx_description
1 polymer ?
#
loop_
_entity_poly.entity_id
_entity_poly.type
_entity_poly.pdbx_seq_one_letter_code
_entity_poly.pdbx_strand_id
1 'polypeptide(L)' 'MEEVELAKEIADTLRNNKPDEIVYGAAKAAPGKWASVVRLLNIKTGEVLSLFELPQDEAAKW' A
#
# COMPACT_ATOMS: atom_id res chain seq x y z
N MET A 1 -28.14 16.43 -7.41
CA MET A 1 -27.40 16.10 -8.65
C MET A 1 -25.97 16.57 -8.48
N GLU A 2 -25.77 17.85 -8.13
CA GLU A 2 -24.48 18.44 -7.75
C GLU A 2 -23.72 17.69 -6.64
N GLU A 3 -24.39 17.33 -5.53
CA GLU A 3 -23.70 16.61 -4.42
C GLU A 3 -23.17 15.24 -4.83
N VAL A 4 -23.86 14.53 -5.73
CA VAL A 4 -23.42 13.23 -6.24
C VAL A 4 -22.22 13.39 -7.19
N GLU A 5 -22.19 14.48 -7.96
CA GLU A 5 -21.06 14.83 -8.83
C GLU A 5 -19.83 15.23 -8.01
N LEU A 6 -20.02 16.07 -6.98
CA LEU A 6 -18.97 16.43 -6.04
C LEU A 6 -18.41 15.21 -5.30
N ALA A 7 -19.28 14.31 -4.83
CA ALA A 7 -18.85 13.09 -4.17
C ALA A 7 -18.02 12.19 -5.10
N LYS A 8 -18.36 12.13 -6.40
CA LYS A 8 -17.56 11.41 -7.40
C LYS A 8 -16.19 12.05 -7.57
N GLU A 9 -16.12 13.38 -7.72
CA GLU A 9 -14.86 14.10 -7.87
C GLU A 9 -13.93 13.90 -6.66
N ILE A 10 -14.49 13.94 -5.44
CA ILE A 10 -13.73 13.67 -4.20
C ILE A 10 -13.24 12.22 -4.18
N ALA A 11 -14.12 11.25 -4.50
CA ALA A 11 -13.75 9.84 -4.51
C ALA A 11 -12.64 9.54 -5.53
N ASP A 12 -12.71 10.15 -6.72
CA ASP A 12 -11.69 10.01 -7.76
C ASP A 12 -10.37 10.63 -7.33
N THR A 13 -10.41 11.80 -6.69
CA THR A 13 -9.23 12.45 -6.14
C THR A 13 -8.57 11.58 -5.07
N LEU A 14 -9.35 11.06 -4.11
CA LEU A 14 -8.85 10.21 -3.03
C LEU A 14 -8.29 8.88 -3.53
N ARG A 15 -8.95 8.27 -4.53
CA ARG A 15 -8.51 6.98 -5.11
C ARG A 15 -7.18 7.09 -5.85
N ASN A 16 -6.97 8.20 -6.54
CA ASN A 16 -5.77 8.42 -7.35
C ASN A 16 -4.61 9.04 -6.56
N ASN A 17 -4.90 9.66 -5.42
CA ASN A 17 -3.88 10.18 -4.55
C ASN A 17 -3.20 9.05 -3.75
N LYS A 18 -1.93 8.79 -4.05
CA LYS A 18 -1.05 7.88 -3.30
C LYS A 18 0.03 8.71 -2.60
N PRO A 19 -0.23 9.21 -1.38
CA PRO A 19 0.76 10.01 -0.66
C PRO A 19 2.01 9.18 -0.37
N ASP A 20 3.17 9.84 -0.33
CA ASP A 20 4.42 9.19 0.03
C ASP A 20 4.38 8.76 1.50
N GLU A 21 4.32 7.44 1.73
CA GLU A 21 4.24 6.85 3.07
C GLU A 21 5.51 7.07 3.91
N ILE A 22 6.65 7.40 3.28
CA ILE A 22 7.88 7.75 4.01
C ILE A 22 7.72 9.13 4.65
N VAL A 23 7.06 10.06 3.96
CA VAL A 23 6.88 11.45 4.41
C VAL A 23 5.68 11.57 5.35
N TYR A 24 4.56 10.97 5.00
CA TYR A 24 3.29 11.12 5.72
C TYR A 24 3.00 9.98 6.71
N GLY A 25 3.79 8.92 6.68
CA GLY A 25 3.57 7.70 7.43
C GLY A 25 2.66 6.71 6.69
N ALA A 26 2.98 5.42 6.82
CA ALA A 26 2.17 4.35 6.25
C ALA A 26 0.80 4.26 6.93
N ALA A 27 -0.24 4.02 6.15
CA ALA A 27 -1.58 3.76 6.66
C ALA A 27 -1.59 2.45 7.47
N LYS A 28 -1.94 2.54 8.76
CA LYS A 28 -1.98 1.37 9.64
C LYS A 28 -3.41 0.83 9.72
N ALA A 29 -3.54 -0.48 9.51
CA ALA A 29 -4.78 -1.19 9.75
C ALA A 29 -5.08 -1.32 11.25
N ALA A 30 -6.27 -1.84 11.58
CA ALA A 30 -6.68 -2.11 12.95
C ALA A 30 -5.68 -3.06 13.68
N PRO A 31 -5.59 -3.01 15.02
CA PRO A 31 -4.72 -3.89 15.78
C PRO A 31 -4.93 -5.38 15.44
N GLY A 32 -3.83 -6.13 15.33
CA GLY A 32 -3.83 -7.55 14.98
C GLY A 32 -3.82 -7.86 13.47
N LYS A 33 -3.90 -6.84 12.62
CA LYS A 33 -3.77 -6.98 11.16
C LYS A 33 -2.32 -7.00 10.71
N TRP A 34 -2.01 -7.82 9.71
CA TRP A 34 -0.67 -7.94 9.13
C TRP A 34 -0.69 -7.83 7.62
N ALA A 35 0.38 -7.23 7.07
CA ALA A 35 0.68 -7.23 5.65
C ALA A 35 2.16 -7.59 5.50
N SER A 36 2.44 -8.62 4.72
CA SER A 36 3.79 -9.14 4.52
C SER A 36 4.08 -9.27 3.03
N VAL A 37 5.35 -9.12 2.66
CA VAL A 37 5.83 -9.31 1.29
C VAL A 37 7.13 -10.08 1.29
N VAL A 38 7.36 -10.86 0.24
CA VAL A 38 8.67 -11.47 -0.05
C VAL A 38 9.30 -10.73 -1.22
N ARG A 39 10.54 -10.27 -1.03
CA ARG A 39 11.26 -9.49 -2.03
C ARG A 39 12.58 -10.13 -2.38
N LEU A 40 12.80 -10.40 -3.66
CA LEU A 40 14.09 -10.79 -4.19
C LEU A 40 14.86 -9.54 -4.61
N LEU A 41 15.98 -9.28 -3.94
CA LEU A 41 16.80 -8.08 -4.15
C LEU A 41 18.15 -8.47 -4.76
N ASN A 42 18.59 -7.74 -5.78
CA ASN A 42 19.99 -7.73 -6.19
C ASN A 42 20.78 -6.84 -5.22
N ILE A 43 21.62 -7.44 -4.39
CA ILE A 43 22.37 -6.70 -3.35
C ILE A 43 23.41 -5.72 -3.91
N LYS A 44 23.88 -5.94 -5.14
CA LYS A 44 24.89 -5.08 -5.76
C LYS A 44 24.28 -3.79 -6.30
N THR A 45 23.08 -3.86 -6.87
CA THR A 45 22.40 -2.73 -7.52
C THR A 45 21.29 -2.13 -6.68
N GLY A 46 20.77 -2.87 -5.70
CA GLY A 46 19.55 -2.51 -4.96
C GLY A 46 18.26 -2.77 -5.73
N GLU A 47 18.34 -3.36 -6.92
CA GLU A 47 17.18 -3.64 -7.77
C GLU A 47 16.29 -4.74 -7.16
N VAL A 48 14.98 -4.54 -7.24
CA VAL A 48 13.99 -5.55 -6.88
C VAL A 48 13.73 -6.43 -8.09
N LEU A 49 14.29 -7.65 -8.08
CA LEU A 49 14.13 -8.62 -9.17
C LEU A 49 12.76 -9.30 -9.15
N SER A 50 12.16 -9.45 -7.96
CA SER A 50 10.82 -10.01 -7.79
C SER A 50 10.18 -9.50 -6.51
N LEU A 51 8.87 -9.27 -6.55
CA LEU A 51 8.04 -8.90 -5.41
C LEU A 51 6.82 -9.82 -5.37
N PHE A 52 6.58 -10.43 -4.22
CA PHE A 52 5.41 -11.28 -3.98
C PHE A 52 4.66 -10.77 -2.75
N GLU A 53 3.40 -10.40 -2.93
CA GLU A 53 2.52 -9.91 -1.88
C GLU A 53 1.77 -11.07 -1.25
N LEU A 54 1.83 -11.17 0.08
CA LEU A 54 1.07 -12.18 0.83
C LEU A 54 -0.36 -11.71 1.08
N PRO A 55 -1.31 -12.65 1.23
CA PRO A 55 -2.66 -12.33 1.69
C PRO A 55 -2.68 -11.54 3.00
N GLN A 56 -3.76 -10.77 3.20
CA GLN A 56 -4.01 -10.05 4.45
C GLN A 56 -3.96 -11.02 5.64
N ASP A 57 -3.33 -10.56 6.73
CA ASP A 57 -3.15 -11.30 7.99
C ASP A 57 -2.18 -12.48 7.92
N GLU A 58 -1.52 -12.70 6.78
CA GLU A 58 -0.39 -13.63 6.68
C GLU A 58 0.92 -12.93 7.08
N ALA A 59 1.50 -13.38 8.19
CA ALA A 59 2.81 -12.93 8.67
C ALA A 59 3.89 -13.95 8.28
N ALA A 60 4.75 -13.59 7.34
CA ALA A 60 5.89 -14.45 6.96
C ALA A 60 6.76 -14.71 8.20
N LYS A 61 7.01 -15.97 8.50
CA LYS A 61 7.89 -16.38 9.60
C LYS A 61 9.33 -16.54 9.11
N TRP A 62 10.28 -16.21 9.97
CA TRP A 62 11.72 -16.35 9.77
C TRP A 62 12.24 -17.68 10.29
#